data_AF-A0A7S9GSK3-F1
#
_entry.id   AF-A0A7S9GSK3-F1
#
_cell.length_a   1.000
_cell.length_b   1.000
_cell.length_c   1.000
_cell.angle_alpha   90.00
_cell.angle_beta   90.00
_cell.angle_gamma   90.00
#
_symmetry.space_group_name_H-M   'P 1'
#
loop_
_entity.id
_entity.type
_entity.pdbx_description
1 polymer ?
#
loop_
_entity_poly.entity_id
_entity_poly.type
_entity_poly.pdbx_seq_one_letter_code
_entity_poly.pdbx_strand_id
1 'polypeptide(L)' 'MTDKVKLPRKLSQEPGASPPQRPSHERIIEELDRWANSPGLQPPTDDTTKHDRERDARSFA' A
#
# COMPACT_ATOMS: atom_id res chain seq x y z
N MET A 1 21.65 43.51 -11.28
CA MET A 1 21.78 42.10 -10.87
C MET A 1 20.42 41.47 -11.07
N THR A 2 20.27 40.54 -12.00
CA THR A 2 18.99 39.87 -12.26
C THR A 2 19.07 38.48 -11.65
N ASP A 3 18.41 38.30 -10.51
CA ASP A 3 18.35 37.03 -9.81
C ASP A 3 17.58 36.02 -10.67
N LYS A 4 18.24 34.92 -11.03
CA LYS A 4 17.62 33.83 -11.78
C LYS A 4 16.57 33.16 -10.90
N VAL A 5 15.31 33.54 -11.07
CA VAL A 5 14.16 32.95 -10.38
C VAL A 5 14.04 31.47 -10.79
N LYS A 6 14.20 30.55 -9.83
CA LYS A 6 14.00 29.12 -10.04
C LYS A 6 12.50 28.83 -10.14
N LEU A 7 12.00 28.67 -11.35
CA LEU A 7 10.64 28.21 -11.61
C LEU A 7 10.50 26.71 -11.25
N PRO A 8 9.30 26.27 -10.83
CA PRO A 8 8.99 24.85 -10.69
C PRO A 8 9.26 24.12 -12.00
N ARG A 9 9.69 22.86 -11.87
CA ARG A 9 10.04 22.00 -13.01
C ARG A 9 8.86 21.90 -13.98
N LYS A 10 9.13 22.06 -15.28
CA LYS A 10 8.10 21.94 -16.33
C LYS A 10 7.70 20.48 -16.52
N LEU A 11 6.44 20.22 -16.88
CA LEU A 11 5.94 18.86 -17.17
C LEU A 11 6.74 18.15 -18.28
N SER A 12 7.28 18.89 -19.25
CA SER A 12 8.18 18.36 -20.29
C SER A 12 9.54 17.90 -19.76
N GLN A 13 9.86 18.22 -18.51
CA GLN A 13 11.06 17.75 -17.83
C GLN A 13 10.76 16.55 -16.92
N GLU A 14 9.54 15.98 -16.93
CA GLU A 14 9.22 14.69 -16.29
C GLU A 14 10.33 13.68 -16.59
N PRO A 15 10.87 12.97 -15.58
CA PRO A 15 11.81 11.92 -15.88
C PRO A 15 11.04 10.92 -16.73
N GLY A 16 11.63 10.45 -17.83
CA GLY A 16 10.99 9.41 -18.65
C GLY A 16 10.65 8.17 -17.81
N ALA A 17 9.85 7.27 -18.38
CA ALA A 17 9.41 6.04 -17.73
C ALA A 17 10.54 5.41 -16.90
N SER A 18 10.22 5.04 -15.66
CA SER A 18 11.17 4.48 -14.71
C SER A 18 11.98 3.36 -15.36
N PRO A 19 13.29 3.29 -15.10
CA PRO A 19 14.15 2.26 -15.69
C PRO A 19 13.55 0.87 -15.46
N PRO A 20 13.77 -0.07 -16.39
CA PRO A 20 13.26 -1.43 -16.27
C PRO A 20 13.68 -2.00 -14.92
N GLN A 21 12.69 -2.50 -14.19
CA GLN A 21 12.89 -3.01 -12.85
C GLN A 21 13.85 -4.21 -12.90
N ARG A 22 14.75 -4.28 -11.92
CA ARG A 22 15.61 -5.45 -11.76
C ARG A 22 14.73 -6.66 -11.40
N PRO A 23 15.11 -7.89 -11.76
CA PRO A 23 14.35 -9.09 -11.39
C PRO A 23 14.10 -9.24 -9.88
N SER A 24 14.97 -8.68 -9.04
CA SER A 24 14.75 -8.64 -7.58
C SER A 24 13.60 -7.72 -7.15
N HIS A 25 13.21 -6.75 -7.97
CA HIS A 25 12.11 -5.84 -7.69
C HIS A 25 10.75 -6.46 -8.05
N GLU A 26 10.69 -7.33 -9.05
CA GLU A 26 9.49 -8.14 -9.35
C GLU A 26 9.09 -8.97 -8.12
N ARG A 27 10.08 -9.59 -7.46
CA ARG A 27 9.88 -10.35 -6.22
C ARG A 27 9.35 -9.49 -5.07
N ILE A 28 9.77 -8.22 -5.00
CA ILE A 28 9.27 -7.27 -3.99
C ILE A 28 7.81 -6.92 -4.26
N ILE A 29 7.42 -6.74 -5.53
CA ILE A 29 6.04 -6.46 -5.89
C ILE A 29 5.13 -7.64 -5.53
N GLU A 30 5.54 -8.87 -5.84
CA GLU A 30 4.79 -10.08 -5.46
C GLU A 30 4.66 -10.23 -3.94
N GLU A 31 5.71 -9.89 -3.20
CA GLU A 31 5.72 -9.95 -1.74
C GLU A 31 4.80 -8.88 -1.12
N LEU A 32 4.78 -7.66 -1.68
CA LEU A 32 3.86 -6.60 -1.27
C LEU A 32 2.41 -6.96 -1.53
N ASP A 33 2.10 -7.52 -2.71
CA ASP A 33 0.76 -7.96 -3.06
C ASP A 33 0.27 -9.09 -2.13
N ARG A 34 1.14 -10.06 -1.84
CA ARG A 34 0.87 -11.11 -0.84
C ARG A 34 0.63 -10.55 0.56
N TRP A 35 1.41 -9.55 0.98
CA TRP A 35 1.28 -8.95 2.31
C TRP A 35 -0.02 -8.16 2.45
N ALA A 36 -0.36 -7.36 1.44
CA ALA A 36 -1.60 -6.58 1.40
C ALA A 36 -2.85 -7.47 1.45
N ASN A 37 -2.78 -8.65 0.84
CA ASN A 37 -3.86 -9.64 0.84
C ASN A 37 -3.71 -10.71 1.94
N SER A 38 -2.83 -10.50 2.93
CA SER A 38 -2.63 -11.48 3.98
C SER A 38 -3.80 -11.49 4.99
N PRO A 39 -4.20 -12.66 5.52
CA PRO A 39 -5.37 -12.77 6.40
C PRO A 39 -5.30 -11.93 7.67
N GLY A 40 -4.10 -11.57 8.14
CA GLY A 40 -3.90 -10.74 9.34
C GLY A 40 -4.00 -9.24 9.10
N LEU A 41 -3.99 -8.80 7.84
CA LEU A 41 -4.11 -7.39 7.44
C LEU A 41 -5.45 -7.09 6.74
N GLN A 42 -6.20 -8.14 6.38
CA GLN A 42 -7.56 -7.95 5.90
C GLN A 42 -8.44 -7.40 7.02
N PRO A 43 -9.26 -6.37 6.73
CA PRO A 43 -10.24 -5.92 7.70
C PRO A 43 -11.18 -7.08 8.04
N PRO A 44 -11.62 -7.19 9.32
CA PRO A 44 -12.63 -8.18 9.70
C PRO A 44 -13.85 -8.03 8.81
N THR A 45 -14.29 -9.14 8.20
CA THR A 45 -15.54 -9.17 7.44
C THR A 45 -16.73 -9.21 8.40
N ASP A 46 -17.92 -8.82 7.94
CA ASP A 46 -19.12 -8.80 8.78
C ASP A 46 -19.42 -10.16 9.43
N ASP A 47 -18.98 -11.25 8.82
CA ASP A 47 -19.13 -12.60 9.37
C ASP A 47 -18.10 -12.90 10.48
N THR A 48 -16.86 -12.43 10.36
CA THR A 48 -15.86 -12.59 11.44
C THR A 48 -16.17 -11.70 12.64
N THR A 49 -16.67 -10.48 12.41
CA THR A 49 -17.06 -9.57 13.50
C THR A 49 -18.28 -10.06 14.29
N LYS A 50 -19.22 -10.78 13.66
CA LYS A 50 -20.34 -11.44 14.35
C LYS A 50 -19.85 -12.59 15.23
N HIS A 51 -18.94 -13.42 14.72
CA HIS A 51 -18.36 -14.52 15.48
C HIS A 51 -17.54 -14.04 16.68
N ASP A 52 -16.79 -12.95 16.55
CA ASP A 52 -16.02 -12.39 17.65
C ASP A 52 -16.93 -11.71 18.70
N ARG A 53 -17.94 -10.94 18.27
CA ARG A 53 -18.95 -10.39 19.19
C ARG A 53 -19.72 -11.46 19.95
N GLU A 54 -20.07 -12.56 19.29
CA GLU A 54 -20.82 -13.65 19.92
C GLU A 54 -19.94 -14.47 20.87
N ARG A 55 -18.65 -14.62 20.55
CA ARG A 55 -17.65 -15.20 21.46
C ARG A 55 -17.48 -14.34 22.71
N ASP A 56 -17.40 -13.03 22.56
CA ASP A 56 -17.32 -12.10 23.68
C ASP A 56 -18.60 -12.16 24.52
N ALA A 57 -19.78 -12.14 23.90
CA ALA A 57 -21.07 -12.21 24.60
C ALA A 57 -21.26 -13.51 25.42
N ARG A 58 -20.74 -14.64 24.94
CA ARG A 58 -20.77 -15.93 25.66
C ARG A 58 -19.71 -16.04 26.77
N SER A 59 -18.68 -15.20 26.74
CA SER A 59 -17.61 -15.21 27.75
C SER A 59 -18.01 -14.49 29.05
N PHE A 60 -19.13 -13.77 29.04
CA PHE A 60 -19.70 -13.07 30.19
C PHE A 60 -20.93 -13.78 30.80
N ALA A 61 -21.25 -15.00 30.36
CA ALA A 61 -22.31 -15.86 30.90
C ALA A 61 -21.70 -17.02 31.70
#